data_AF-A0A6F8TTJ0-F1
#
_entry.id   AF-A0A6F8TTJ0-F1
#
_cell.length_a   1.000
_cell.length_b   1.000
_cell.length_c   1.000
_cell.angle_alpha   90.00
_cell.angle_beta   90.00
_cell.angle_gamma   90.00
#
_symmetry.space_group_name_H-M   'P 1'
#
loop_
_entity.id
_entity.type
_entity.pdbx_description
1 polymer ?
#
loop_
_entity_poly.entity_id
_entity_poly.type
_entity_poly.pdbx_seq_one_letter_code
_entity_poly.pdbx_strand_id
1 'polypeptide(L)'
;MNSFLQFFTYLIVSMGLFFLIERLIRKKWNICSPYKNGLQGVNSIHIWGKRTLWAVFFLNTVIVRSVWINFSIIMVLCLFDIFMEWKFNTERKEYMISIVGLVFFIAFVSVGYTFDWLL
;
A
#
# COMPACT_ATOMS: atom_id res chain seq x y z
N MET A 1 -2.45 7.44 29.50
CA MET A 1 -3.21 7.64 28.23
C MET A 1 -3.29 6.27 27.58
N ASN A 2 -4.49 5.74 27.32
CA ASN A 2 -4.69 4.33 26.93
C ASN A 2 -3.97 4.02 25.62
N SER A 3 -3.19 2.93 25.56
CA SER A 3 -2.44 2.49 24.37
C SER A 3 -3.32 2.38 23.12
N PHE A 4 -4.59 2.03 23.28
CA PHE A 4 -5.61 2.06 22.22
C PHE A 4 -5.80 3.44 21.59
N LEU A 5 -5.86 4.52 22.38
CA LEU A 5 -6.03 5.88 21.86
C LEU A 5 -4.79 6.34 21.08
N GLN A 6 -3.59 5.93 21.52
CA GLN A 6 -2.34 6.24 20.80
C GLN A 6 -2.32 5.55 19.43
N PHE A 7 -2.74 4.28 19.35
CA PHE A 7 -2.86 3.55 18.10
C PHE A 7 -3.86 4.21 17.13
N PHE A 8 -5.06 4.55 17.58
CA PHE A 8 -6.05 5.23 16.74
C PHE A 8 -5.57 6.60 16.28
N THR A 9 -4.91 7.36 17.17
CA THR A 9 -4.34 8.66 16.82
C THR A 9 -3.26 8.51 15.75
N TYR A 10 -2.39 7.51 15.89
CA TYR A 10 -1.36 7.19 14.89
C TYR A 10 -1.96 6.86 13.52
N LEU A 11 -3.01 6.04 13.49
CA LEU A 11 -3.73 5.67 12.26
C LEU A 11 -4.34 6.89 11.57
N ILE A 12 -4.99 7.78 12.32
CA ILE A 12 -5.63 8.98 11.78
C ILE A 12 -4.56 9.94 11.23
N VAL A 13 -3.48 10.15 11.98
CA VAL A 13 -2.38 11.04 11.58
C VAL A 13 -1.67 10.49 10.34
N SER A 14 -1.37 9.19 10.28
CA SER A 14 -0.69 8.58 9.14
C SER A 14 -1.56 8.61 7.88
N MET A 15 -2.87 8.33 7.98
CA MET A 15 -3.81 8.47 6.87
C MET A 15 -3.87 9.92 6.36
N GLY A 16 -3.95 10.89 7.28
CA GLY A 16 -3.95 12.31 6.92
C GLY A 16 -2.66 12.71 6.20
N LEU A 17 -1.51 12.26 6.71
CA LEU A 17 -0.20 12.53 6.12
C LEU A 17 -0.08 11.92 4.71
N PHE A 18 -0.53 10.67 4.54
CA PHE A 18 -0.55 9.99 3.25
C PHE A 18 -1.37 10.77 2.23
N PHE A 19 -2.58 11.19 2.61
CA PHE A 19 -3.48 11.93 1.71
C PHE A 19 -2.89 13.29 1.30
N LEU A 20 -2.17 13.96 2.19
CA LEU A 20 -1.47 15.21 1.87
C LEU A 20 -0.32 14.97 0.88
N ILE A 21 0.52 13.96 1.13
CA ILE A 21 1.64 13.60 0.25
C ILE A 21 1.11 13.23 -1.14
N GLU A 22 0.06 12.41 -1.19
CA GLU A 22 -0.60 12.02 -2.43
C GLU A 22 -1.10 13.24 -3.21
N ARG A 23 -1.79 14.17 -2.54
CA ARG A 23 -2.24 15.43 -3.16
C ARG A 23 -1.09 16.28 -3.68
N LEU A 24 0.00 16.40 -2.91
CA LEU A 24 1.17 17.18 -3.31
C LEU A 24 1.85 16.59 -4.55
N ILE A 25 1.99 15.27 -4.61
CA ILE A 25 2.63 14.57 -5.74
C ILE A 25 1.76 14.66 -6.98
N ARG A 26 0.45 14.42 -6.84
CA ARG A 26 -0.53 14.61 -7.94
C ARG A 26 -0.45 16.03 -8.51
N LYS A 27 -0.39 17.05 -7.63
CA LYS A 27 -0.27 18.46 -8.03
C LYS A 27 1.09 18.76 -8.70
N LYS A 28 2.18 18.21 -8.16
CA LYS A 28 3.54 18.45 -8.68
C LYS A 28 3.76 17.80 -10.05
N TRP A 29 3.12 16.66 -10.31
CA TRP A 29 3.37 15.85 -11.50
C TRP A 29 2.28 15.95 -12.57
N ASN A 30 1.29 16.82 -12.35
CA ASN A 30 0.18 17.10 -13.25
C ASN A 30 -0.48 15.81 -13.77
N ILE A 31 -0.66 14.85 -12.86
CA ILE A 31 -1.30 13.58 -13.15
C ILE A 31 -2.79 13.88 -13.24
N CYS A 32 -3.31 14.01 -14.46
CA CYS A 32 -4.75 14.11 -14.71
C CYS A 32 -5.39 12.87 -14.11
N SER A 33 -6.13 13.03 -13.02
CA SER A 33 -6.92 11.95 -12.43
C SER A 33 -8.18 11.82 -13.26
N PRO A 34 -8.37 10.77 -14.09
CA PRO A 34 -9.72 10.28 -14.19
C PRO A 34 -10.00 9.61 -12.84
N TYR A 35 -11.21 9.79 -12.38
CA TYR A 35 -11.77 8.97 -11.34
C TYR A 35 -11.77 7.50 -11.82
N LYS A 36 -10.66 6.78 -11.63
CA LYS A 36 -10.56 5.34 -11.89
C LYS A 36 -10.47 4.65 -10.55
N ASN A 37 -11.57 4.05 -10.14
CA ASN A 37 -11.65 3.12 -9.03
C ASN A 37 -10.45 2.17 -9.08
N GLY A 38 -9.69 2.04 -7.99
CA GLY A 38 -8.49 1.19 -7.86
C GLY A 38 -8.71 -0.32 -8.09
N LEU A 39 -9.90 -0.69 -8.59
CA LEU A 39 -10.33 -2.02 -9.04
C LEU A 39 -10.10 -2.26 -10.54
N GLN A 40 -9.81 -1.22 -11.34
CA GLN A 40 -9.41 -1.43 -12.73
C GLN A 40 -7.92 -1.76 -12.77
N GLY A 41 -7.57 -3.01 -12.46
CA GLY A 41 -6.25 -3.51 -12.81
C GLY A 41 -6.00 -3.26 -14.29
N VAL A 42 -4.76 -2.93 -14.64
CA VAL A 42 -4.39 -2.52 -16.01
C VAL A 42 -4.75 -3.61 -17.03
N ASN A 43 -4.82 -4.85 -16.56
CA ASN A 43 -5.33 -5.99 -17.31
C ASN A 43 -6.03 -6.98 -16.36
N SER A 44 -6.83 -7.91 -16.90
CA SER A 44 -7.47 -8.99 -16.13
C SER A 44 -6.46 -9.85 -15.35
N ILE A 45 -5.24 -10.00 -15.88
CA ILE A 45 -4.11 -10.68 -15.21
C ILE A 45 -3.65 -9.94 -13.95
N HIS A 46 -3.67 -8.60 -13.96
CA HIS A 46 -3.31 -7.80 -12.79
C HIS A 46 -4.33 -7.97 -11.67
N ILE A 47 -5.62 -8.00 -12.02
CA ILE A 47 -6.73 -8.22 -11.08
C ILE A 47 -6.66 -9.63 -10.48
N TRP A 48 -6.47 -10.65 -11.32
CA TRP A 48 -6.33 -12.03 -10.87
C TRP A 48 -5.06 -12.23 -10.03
N GLY A 49 -3.93 -11.63 -10.42
CA GLY A 49 -2.67 -11.67 -9.67
C GLY A 49 -2.81 -11.05 -8.28
N LYS A 50 -3.41 -9.86 -8.17
CA LYS A 50 -3.75 -9.23 -6.89
C LYS A 50 -4.61 -10.14 -6.02
N ARG A 51 -5.66 -10.70 -6.60
CA ARG A 51 -6.63 -11.53 -5.87
C ARG A 51 -5.99 -12.80 -5.33
N THR A 52 -5.15 -13.45 -6.13
CA THR A 52 -4.40 -14.65 -5.70
C THR A 52 -3.39 -14.31 -4.60
N LEU A 53 -2.63 -13.23 -4.75
CA LEU A 53 -1.66 -12.82 -3.74
C LEU A 53 -2.33 -12.39 -2.42
N TRP A 54 -3.47 -11.71 -2.47
CA TRP A 54 -4.28 -11.42 -1.29
C TRP A 54 -4.83 -12.69 -0.62
N ALA A 55 -5.26 -13.69 -1.39
CA ALA A 55 -5.68 -14.98 -0.83
C ALA A 55 -4.52 -15.69 -0.10
N VAL A 56 -3.30 -15.65 -0.67
CA VAL A 56 -2.09 -16.20 -0.04
C VAL A 56 -1.73 -15.44 1.24
N PHE A 57 -1.90 -14.12 1.27
CA PHE A 57 -1.70 -13.29 2.46
C PHE A 57 -2.67 -13.67 3.59
N PHE A 58 -3.97 -13.80 3.28
CA PHE A 58 -4.98 -14.22 4.26
C PHE A 58 -4.69 -15.64 4.78
N LEU A 59 -4.33 -16.57 3.90
CA LEU A 59 -3.99 -17.93 4.28
C LEU A 59 -2.78 -17.98 5.24
N ASN A 60 -1.72 -17.23 4.95
CA ASN A 60 -0.54 -17.14 5.82
C ASN A 60 -0.84 -16.47 7.16
N THR A 61 -1.67 -15.43 7.15
CA THR A 61 -2.10 -14.75 8.38
C THR A 61 -2.86 -15.68 9.31
N VAL A 62 -3.73 -16.55 8.77
CA VAL A 62 -4.53 -17.48 9.58
C VAL A 62 -3.68 -18.66 10.09
N ILE A 63 -2.82 -19.23 9.24
CA ILE A 63 -2.08 -20.48 9.54
C ILE A 63 -0.76 -20.21 10.27
N VAL A 64 0.08 -19.32 9.73
CA VAL A 64 1.47 -19.19 10.15
C VAL A 64 1.64 -18.10 11.21
N ARG A 65 0.81 -17.03 11.17
CA ARG A 65 0.87 -15.87 12.07
C ARG A 65 2.26 -15.23 12.22
N SER A 66 3.15 -15.45 11.26
CA SER A 66 4.48 -14.85 11.27
C SER A 66 4.43 -13.48 10.62
N VAL A 67 4.76 -12.46 11.40
CA VAL A 67 4.77 -11.07 10.95
C VAL A 67 5.77 -10.87 9.80
N TRP A 68 6.92 -11.53 9.85
CA TRP A 68 7.95 -11.45 8.80
C TRP A 68 7.50 -12.02 7.46
N ILE A 69 6.77 -13.15 7.48
CA ILE A 69 6.25 -13.78 6.26
C ILE A 69 5.14 -12.91 5.66
N ASN A 70 4.24 -12.41 6.50
CA ASN A 70 3.18 -11.49 6.07
C ASN A 70 3.75 -10.19 5.48
N PHE A 71 4.79 -9.62 6.10
CA PHE A 71 5.48 -8.45 5.59
C PHE A 71 6.10 -8.71 4.21
N SER A 72 6.77 -9.86 4.04
CA SER A 72 7.35 -10.28 2.75
C SER A 72 6.28 -10.43 1.66
N ILE A 73 5.13 -11.04 1.97
CA ILE A 73 4.02 -11.19 1.02
C ILE A 73 3.44 -9.83 0.61
N ILE A 74 3.29 -8.89 1.55
CA ILE A 74 2.83 -7.53 1.23
C ILE A 74 3.87 -6.83 0.34
N MET A 75 5.16 -6.95 0.63
CA MET A 75 6.23 -6.41 -0.22
C MET A 75 6.11 -6.93 -1.66
N VAL A 76 5.92 -8.24 -1.83
CA VAL A 76 5.75 -8.88 -3.15
C VAL A 76 4.50 -8.38 -3.86
N LEU A 77 3.37 -8.24 -3.15
CA LEU A 77 2.13 -7.64 -3.68
C LEU A 77 2.37 -6.25 -4.24
N CYS A 78 3.06 -5.44 -3.46
CA CYS A 78 3.28 -4.03 -3.72
C CYS A 78 4.28 -3.85 -4.89
N LEU A 79 5.33 -4.67 -4.95
CA LEU A 79 6.24 -4.73 -6.10
C LEU A 79 5.57 -5.25 -7.37
N PHE A 80 4.70 -6.26 -7.26
CA PHE A 80 3.93 -6.78 -8.40
C PHE A 80 3.02 -5.71 -9.00
N ASP A 81 2.38 -4.91 -8.15
CA ASP A 81 1.57 -3.77 -8.58
C ASP A 81 2.37 -2.74 -9.35
N ILE A 82 3.48 -2.29 -8.77
CA ILE A 82 4.36 -1.31 -9.40
C ILE A 82 4.89 -1.84 -10.74
N PHE A 83 5.28 -3.12 -10.78
CA PHE A 83 5.80 -3.74 -12.00
C PHE A 83 4.73 -3.82 -13.10
N MET A 84 3.52 -4.25 -12.77
CA MET A 84 2.42 -4.34 -13.74
C MET A 84 1.99 -2.95 -14.22
N GLU A 85 1.96 -1.96 -13.32
CA GLU A 85 1.58 -0.59 -13.64
C GLU A 85 2.66 0.13 -14.47
N TRP A 86 3.94 -0.11 -14.16
CA TRP A 86 5.07 0.37 -14.95
C TRP A 86 5.12 -0.25 -16.35
N LYS A 87 4.85 -1.56 -16.46
CA LYS A 87 4.94 -2.31 -17.73
C LYS A 87 3.78 -2.04 -18.68
N PHE A 88 2.57 -1.82 -18.17
CA PHE A 88 1.37 -1.71 -19.00
C PHE A 88 0.73 -0.31 -19.04
N ASN A 89 1.09 0.62 -18.14
CA ASN A 89 0.43 1.92 -18.05
C ASN A 89 1.42 3.08 -17.77
N THR A 90 2.58 3.06 -18.43
CA THR A 90 3.64 4.08 -18.27
C THR A 90 3.14 5.50 -18.55
N GLU A 91 2.18 5.66 -19.47
CA GLU A 91 1.68 6.97 -19.93
C GLU A 91 0.89 7.75 -18.86
N ARG A 92 0.20 7.06 -17.95
CA ARG A 92 -0.62 7.70 -16.91
C ARG A 92 0.16 8.10 -15.66
N LYS A 93 1.40 7.63 -15.51
CA LYS A 93 2.24 7.87 -14.31
C LYS A 93 1.61 7.45 -12.99
N GLU A 94 0.52 6.67 -12.98
CA GLU A 94 -0.16 6.20 -11.77
C GLU A 94 0.75 5.28 -10.94
N TYR A 95 1.70 4.58 -11.59
CA TYR A 95 2.77 3.81 -10.94
C TYR A 95 3.59 4.62 -9.92
N MET A 96 3.71 5.94 -10.09
CA MET A 96 4.40 6.81 -9.14
C MET A 96 3.66 6.92 -7.80
N ILE A 97 2.33 6.94 -7.85
CA ILE A 97 1.49 6.98 -6.66
C ILE A 97 1.58 5.63 -5.93
N SER A 98 1.57 4.52 -6.66
CA SER A 98 1.78 3.17 -6.11
C SER A 98 3.15 3.01 -5.46
N ILE A 99 4.24 3.52 -6.08
CA ILE A 99 5.59 3.52 -5.49
C ILE A 99 5.61 4.34 -4.20
N VAL A 100 5.04 5.54 -4.20
CA VAL A 100 5.01 6.40 -3.00
C VAL A 100 4.18 5.75 -1.90
N GLY A 101 3.05 5.12 -2.25
CA GLY A 101 2.23 4.33 -1.34
C GLY A 101 3.00 3.19 -0.70
N LEU A 102 3.79 2.45 -1.48
CA LEU A 102 4.66 1.39 -0.97
C LEU A 102 5.71 1.94 0.00
N VAL A 103 6.42 3.01 -0.37
CA VAL A 103 7.44 3.63 0.50
C VAL A 103 6.82 4.13 1.80
N PHE A 104 5.65 4.77 1.71
CA PHE A 104 4.90 5.23 2.87
C PHE A 104 4.44 4.06 3.75
N PHE A 105 3.98 2.96 3.15
CA PHE A 105 3.56 1.76 3.88
C PHE A 105 4.72 1.11 4.64
N ILE A 106 5.89 0.98 4.00
CA ILE A 106 7.10 0.48 4.68
C ILE A 106 7.48 1.39 5.85
N ALA A 107 7.50 2.71 5.64
CA ALA A 107 7.79 3.67 6.70
C ALA A 107 6.77 3.58 7.84
N PHE A 108 5.49 3.47 7.51
CA PHE A 108 4.39 3.33 8.49
C PHE A 108 4.53 2.07 9.35
N VAL A 109 4.83 0.93 8.73
CA VAL A 109 5.04 -0.33 9.47
C VAL A 109 6.31 -0.26 10.32
N SER A 110 7.40 0.27 9.79
CA SER A 110 8.67 0.42 10.53
C SER A 110 8.51 1.32 11.75
N VAL A 111 7.85 2.47 11.59
CA VAL A 111 7.59 3.42 12.68
C VAL A 111 6.66 2.77 13.72
N GLY A 112 5.58 2.13 13.28
CA GLY A 112 4.66 1.45 14.19
C GLY A 112 5.33 0.36 15.04
N TYR A 113 6.31 -0.35 14.47
CA TYR A 113 7.12 -1.35 15.19
C TYR A 113 8.09 -0.71 16.19
N THR A 114 8.75 0.39 15.82
CA THR A 114 9.73 1.05 16.72
C THR A 114 9.09 1.67 17.98
N PHE A 115 7.80 1.98 17.93
CA PHE A 115 7.07 2.57 19.05
C PHE A 115 6.26 1.54 19.86
N ASP A 116 6.40 0.24 19.59
CA ASP A 116 5.59 -0.85 20.20
C ASP A 116 4.07 -0.60 20.13
N TRP A 117 3.60 0.23 19.19
CA TRP A 117 2.17 0.49 19.00
C TRP A 117 1.47 -0.63 18.20
N LEU A 118 2.25 -1.54 17.63
CA LEU A 118 1.80 -2.69 16.84
C LEU A 118 1.98 -4.05 17.57
N LEU A 119 2.48 -4.04 18.82
CA LEU A 119 2.71 -5.23 19.66
C LEU A 119 1.75 -5.22 20.86
#